data_AF-A0A0Q6ZRI6-F1
#
_entry.id   AF-A0A0Q6ZRI6-F1
#
_cell.length_a   1.000
_cell.length_b   1.000
_cell.length_c   1.000
_cell.angle_alpha   90.00
_cell.angle_beta   90.00
_cell.angle_gamma   90.00
#
_symmetry.space_group_name_H-M   'P 1'
#
loop_
_entity.id
_entity.type
_entity.pdbx_description
1 polymer ?
#
loop_
_entity_poly.entity_id
_entity_poly.type
_entity_poly.pdbx_seq_one_letter_code
_entity_poly.pdbx_strand_id
1 'polypeptide(L)'
;MVTDRTQVLGAIVASASMLNLHPAVTEEMKISDFSGDSLEYLELLLGVEMELDLDKEVPDANAPAREATVGELADWIVGVVNG
;
A
#
# COMPACT_ATOMS: atom_id res chain seq x y z
N MET A 1 -4.10 12.74 12.93
CA MET A 1 -2.67 12.78 12.56
C MET A 1 -2.61 12.99 11.05
N VAL A 2 -1.68 13.79 10.53
CA VAL A 2 -1.49 13.90 9.07
C VAL A 2 -0.49 12.82 8.69
N THR A 3 -0.86 11.92 7.78
CA THR A 3 0.04 10.88 7.29
C THR A 3 0.70 11.37 6.02
N ASP A 4 2.03 11.41 6.00
CA ASP A 4 2.79 11.84 4.83
C ASP A 4 3.18 10.65 3.94
N ARG A 5 3.50 10.95 2.67
CA ARG A 5 3.83 9.95 1.64
C ARG A 5 4.99 9.03 2.03
N THR A 6 5.98 9.55 2.77
CA THR A 6 7.15 8.77 3.21
C THR A 6 6.73 7.70 4.20
N GLN A 7 5.82 8.03 5.12
CA GLN A 7 5.25 7.09 6.08
C GLN A 7 4.47 5.99 5.36
N VAL A 8 3.63 6.37 4.39
CA VAL A 8 2.85 5.39 3.60
C VAL A 8 3.76 4.45 2.81
N LEU A 9 4.81 4.96 2.17
CA LEU A 9 5.78 4.11 1.46
C LEU A 9 6.49 3.15 2.42
N GLY A 10 6.89 3.64 3.60
CA GLY A 10 7.45 2.80 4.65
C GLY A 10 6.53 1.65 5.05
N ALA A 11 5.23 1.95 5.23
CA ALA A 11 4.21 0.95 5.56
C ALA A 11 3.99 -0.06 4.43
N ILE A 12 3.98 0.37 3.16
CA ILE A 12 3.87 -0.53 2.00
C ILE A 12 5.07 -1.49 1.97
N VAL A 13 6.29 -0.98 2.15
CA VAL A 13 7.51 -1.80 2.16
C VAL A 13 7.50 -2.78 3.34
N ALA A 14 7.10 -2.33 4.54
CA ALA A 14 7.00 -3.18 5.72
C ALA A 14 5.98 -4.31 5.52
N SER A 15 4.80 -3.97 4.99
CA SER A 15 3.72 -4.92 4.72
C SER A 15 4.11 -5.95 3.66
N ALA A 16 4.70 -5.49 2.54
CA ALA A 16 5.21 -6.38 1.50
C ALA A 16 6.32 -7.32 2.03
N SER A 17 7.15 -6.84 2.97
CA SER A 17 8.18 -7.65 3.62
C SER A 17 7.59 -8.72 4.55
N MET A 18 6.57 -8.37 5.35
CA MET A 18 5.87 -9.32 6.21
C MET A 18 5.17 -10.43 5.42
N LEU A 19 4.64 -10.08 4.25
CA LEU A 19 3.96 -11.01 3.33
C LEU A 19 4.93 -11.77 2.41
N ASN A 20 6.25 -11.52 2.50
CA ASN A 20 7.28 -12.12 1.63
C ASN A 20 7.06 -11.89 0.12
N LEU A 21 6.47 -10.74 -0.25
CA LEU A 21 6.00 -10.45 -1.60
C LEU A 21 7.11 -10.04 -2.58
N HIS A 22 8.16 -9.32 -2.14
CA HIS A 22 9.40 -9.10 -2.90
C HIS A 22 10.51 -8.48 -2.02
N PRO A 23 11.81 -8.82 -2.21
CA PRO A 23 12.90 -8.36 -1.34
C PRO A 23 13.29 -6.87 -1.50
N ALA A 24 12.79 -6.19 -2.53
CA ALA A 24 13.04 -4.77 -2.75
C ALA A 24 11.86 -4.15 -3.50
N VAL A 25 10.96 -3.50 -2.78
CA VAL A 25 9.84 -2.74 -3.34
C VAL A 25 10.31 -1.31 -3.63
N THR A 26 10.13 -0.83 -4.87
CA THR A 26 10.42 0.56 -5.25
C THR A 26 9.15 1.25 -5.74
N GLU A 27 9.18 2.59 -5.79
CA GLU A 27 8.01 3.38 -6.17
C GLU A 27 7.56 3.13 -7.61
N GLU A 28 8.49 2.80 -8.51
CA GLU A 28 8.23 2.57 -9.94
C GLU A 28 7.72 1.17 -10.25
N MET A 29 7.82 0.24 -9.30
CA MET A 29 7.31 -1.12 -9.47
C MET A 29 5.80 -1.12 -9.57
N LYS A 30 5.25 -1.96 -10.43
CA LYS A 30 3.81 -2.20 -10.42
C LYS A 30 3.44 -3.04 -9.22
N ILE A 31 2.24 -2.83 -8.71
CA ILE A 31 1.68 -3.66 -7.65
C ILE A 31 1.67 -5.14 -8.09
N SER A 32 1.34 -5.42 -9.35
CA SER A 32 1.36 -6.78 -9.93
C SER A 32 2.74 -7.43 -9.99
N ASP A 33 3.83 -6.67 -9.89
CA ASP A 33 5.20 -7.22 -9.93
C ASP A 33 5.61 -7.89 -8.60
N PHE A 34 4.93 -7.59 -7.50
CA PHE A 34 5.23 -8.16 -6.18
C PHE A 34 4.01 -8.70 -5.43
N SER A 35 2.81 -8.22 -5.68
CA SER A 35 1.57 -8.86 -5.24
C SER A 35 1.02 -9.69 -6.41
N GLY A 36 1.18 -11.01 -6.32
CA GLY A 36 0.89 -12.01 -7.35
C GLY A 36 -0.59 -12.31 -7.53
N ASP A 37 -1.42 -12.18 -6.51
CA ASP A 37 -2.88 -12.33 -6.63
C ASP A 37 -3.72 -11.26 -5.90
N SER A 38 -5.05 -11.35 -6.04
CA SER A 38 -5.99 -10.38 -5.47
C SER A 38 -6.08 -10.47 -3.94
N LEU A 39 -5.77 -11.63 -3.35
CA LEU A 39 -5.77 -11.82 -1.91
C LEU A 39 -4.54 -11.16 -1.29
N GLU A 40 -3.36 -11.40 -1.88
CA GLU A 40 -2.12 -10.75 -1.46
C GLU A 40 -2.21 -9.22 -1.55
N TYR A 41 -2.96 -8.70 -2.52
CA TYR A 41 -3.20 -7.26 -2.63
C TYR A 41 -4.06 -6.72 -1.47
N LEU A 42 -5.11 -7.45 -1.07
CA LEU A 42 -5.93 -7.08 0.08
C LEU A 42 -5.14 -7.19 1.39
N GLU A 43 -4.33 -8.24 1.54
CA GLU A 43 -3.43 -8.41 2.69
C GLU A 43 -2.40 -7.29 2.76
N LEU A 44 -1.91 -6.79 1.63
CA LEU A 44 -1.02 -5.63 1.58
C LEU A 44 -1.73 -4.37 2.09
N LEU A 45 -2.94 -4.08 1.62
CA LEU A 45 -3.71 -2.91 2.06
C LEU A 45 -4.00 -2.97 3.56
N LEU A 46 -4.42 -4.13 4.07
CA LEU A 46 -4.65 -4.36 5.49
C LEU A 46 -3.36 -4.20 6.31
N GLY A 47 -2.24 -4.71 5.82
CA GLY A 47 -0.94 -4.52 6.46
C GLY A 47 -0.58 -3.04 6.57
N VAL A 48 -0.83 -2.26 5.52
CA VAL A 48 -0.56 -0.81 5.53
C VAL A 48 -1.45 -0.08 6.53
N GLU A 49 -2.72 -0.45 6.65
CA GLU A 49 -3.62 0.10 7.67
C GLU A 49 -3.11 -0.14 9.08
N MET A 50 -2.67 -1.38 9.36
CA MET A 50 -2.14 -1.78 10.66
C MET A 50 -0.82 -1.06 10.98
N GLU A 51 0.10 -0.97 10.02
CA GLU A 51 1.40 -0.31 10.18
C GLU A 51 1.25 1.21 10.44
N LEU A 52 0.24 1.83 9.83
CA LEU A 52 -0.03 3.26 9.99
C LEU A 52 -0.95 3.59 11.17
N ASP A 53 -1.44 2.58 11.90
CA ASP A 53 -2.40 2.71 13.00
C ASP A 53 -3.59 3.61 12.61
N LEU A 54 -4.18 3.32 11.44
CA LEU A 54 -5.24 4.15 10.87
C LEU A 54 -6.59 3.87 11.56
N ASP A 55 -7.22 4.94 12.06
CA ASP A 55 -8.62 4.91 12.53
C ASP A 55 -9.64 4.70 11.39
N LYS A 56 -9.20 4.85 10.13
CA LYS A 56 -10.02 4.72 8.92
C LYS A 56 -9.51 3.54 8.10
N GLU A 57 -10.44 2.68 7.66
CA GLU A 57 -10.18 1.66 6.64
C GLU A 57 -9.70 2.34 5.35
N VAL A 58 -8.68 1.77 4.72
CA VAL A 58 -8.27 2.06 3.36
C VAL A 58 -9.26 1.32 2.44
N PRO A 59 -10.18 2.02 1.77
CA PRO A 59 -11.27 1.36 1.07
C PRO A 59 -10.76 0.63 -0.17
N ASP A 60 -11.05 -0.66 -0.30
CA ASP A 60 -10.80 -1.41 -1.54
C ASP A 60 -11.56 -0.81 -2.74
N ALA A 61 -12.71 -0.20 -2.47
CA ALA A 61 -13.49 0.50 -3.48
C ALA A 61 -12.73 1.72 -4.04
N ASN A 62 -12.29 1.60 -5.29
CA ASN A 62 -11.45 2.57 -6.03
C ASN A 62 -9.96 2.57 -5.63
N ALA A 63 -9.48 1.52 -4.95
CA ALA A 63 -8.05 1.29 -4.82
C ALA A 63 -7.41 1.23 -6.23
N PRO A 64 -6.17 1.71 -6.39
CA PRO A 64 -5.47 1.64 -7.67
C PRO A 64 -5.48 0.22 -8.23
N ALA A 65 -5.67 0.11 -9.55
CA ALA A 65 -5.56 -1.17 -10.21
C ALA A 65 -4.16 -1.76 -10.00
N ARG A 66 -4.03 -3.08 -10.04
CA ARG A 66 -2.74 -3.76 -9.84
C ARG A 66 -1.65 -3.39 -10.87
N GLU A 67 -2.03 -2.75 -11.97
CA GLU A 67 -1.10 -2.20 -12.97
C GLU A 67 -0.54 -0.81 -12.60
N ALA A 68 -1.07 -0.18 -11.55
CA ALA A 68 -0.53 1.04 -10.98
C ALA A 68 0.79 0.76 -10.26
N THR A 69 1.57 1.81 -10.11
CA THR A 69 2.85 1.80 -9.40
C THR A 69 2.65 1.91 -7.89
N VAL A 70 3.66 1.48 -7.13
CA VAL A 70 3.70 1.65 -5.67
C VAL A 70 3.61 3.13 -5.28
N GLY A 71 4.25 4.01 -6.05
CA GLY A 71 4.18 5.45 -5.82
C GLY A 71 2.76 6.00 -5.97
N GLU A 72 2.03 5.56 -7.00
CA GLU A 72 0.63 5.93 -7.22
C GLU A 72 -0.29 5.37 -6.10
N LEU A 73 -0.01 4.16 -5.61
CA LEU A 73 -0.70 3.61 -4.44
C LEU A 73 -0.46 4.46 -3.21
N ALA A 74 0.79 4.85 -2.95
CA ALA A 74 1.12 5.68 -1.80
C ALA A 74 0.41 7.05 -1.86
N ASP A 75 0.40 7.69 -3.03
CA ASP A 75 -0.27 8.98 -3.23
C ASP A 75 -1.78 8.87 -3.00
N TRP A 76 -2.40 7.78 -3.46
CA TRP A 76 -3.81 7.52 -3.24
C TRP A 76 -4.12 7.31 -1.75
N ILE A 77 -3.35 6.50 -1.02
CA ILE A 77 -3.53 6.27 0.42
C ILE A 77 -3.39 7.60 1.19
N VAL A 78 -2.39 8.43 0.85
CA VAL A 78 -2.24 9.77 1.44
C VAL A 78 -3.51 10.61 1.22
N GLY A 79 -4.10 10.56 0.03
CA GLY A 79 -5.35 11.24 -0.29
C GLY A 79 -6.54 10.74 0.53
N VAL A 80 -6.67 9.42 0.71
CA VAL A 80 -7.73 8.78 1.51
C VAL A 80 -7.61 9.15 2.99
N VAL A 81 -6.41 9.00 3.56
CA VAL A 81 -6.21 9.16 5.00
C VAL A 81 -6.42 10.61 5.44
N ASN A 82 -5.95 11.55 4.62
CA ASN A 82 -6.03 12.99 4.93
C ASN A 82 -7.33 13.67 4.46
N GLY A 83 -8.18 12.98 3.69
CA GLY A 83 -9.51 13.43 3.29
C GLY A 83 -10.59 13.16 4.33
#